data_AF-A0A3D0Y9M9-F1
#
_entry.id   AF-A0A3D0Y9M9-F1
#
_cell.length_a   1.000
_cell.length_b   1.000
_cell.length_c   1.000
_cell.angle_alpha   90.00
_cell.angle_beta   90.00
_cell.angle_gamma   90.00
#
_symmetry.space_group_name_H-M   'P 1'
#
loop_
_entity.id
_entity.type
_entity.pdbx_description
1 polymer ?
#
loop_
_entity_poly.entity_id
_entity_poly.type
_entity_poly.pdbx_seq_one_letter_code
_entity_poly.pdbx_strand_id
1 'polypeptide(L)'
;EPDDIEEVEYRVEEAQSCKLDRREDYMTLEELIESVVEQEGIEKEELKKKKRKLNISDIRKAIIKLSEEKCNVTNKEIAYKLEMDITLVSKIKNDNSRMNEKVKRIMEKYNNLSTCQA
;
A
#
# COMPACT_ATOMS: atom_id res chain seq x y z
N GLU A 1 45.20 35.48 -17.53
CA GLU A 1 43.74 35.34 -17.63
C GLU A 1 43.47 34.29 -18.70
N PRO A 2 42.88 33.18 -18.29
CA PRO A 2 41.72 32.72 -19.06
C PRO A 2 40.61 32.12 -18.19
N ASP A 3 39.41 32.35 -18.70
CA ASP A 3 38.19 31.54 -18.63
C ASP A 3 37.38 31.52 -17.33
N ASP A 4 36.50 32.52 -17.23
CA ASP A 4 35.25 32.50 -16.46
C ASP A 4 34.40 31.31 -16.91
N ILE A 5 34.36 30.26 -16.11
CA ILE A 5 33.43 29.15 -16.27
C ILE A 5 32.13 29.55 -15.58
N GLU A 6 31.09 29.83 -16.37
CA GLU A 6 29.74 30.03 -15.86
C GLU A 6 29.22 28.75 -15.19
N GLU A 7 29.00 28.78 -13.87
CA GLU A 7 28.38 27.68 -13.13
C GLU A 7 26.91 27.53 -13.55
N VAL A 8 26.62 26.46 -14.30
CA VAL A 8 25.24 26.05 -14.61
C VAL A 8 24.74 25.14 -13.48
N GLU A 9 23.68 25.57 -12.79
CA GLU A 9 23.04 24.79 -11.73
C GLU A 9 22.22 23.63 -12.35
N TYR A 10 22.76 22.42 -12.32
CA TYR A 10 22.06 21.22 -12.78
C TYR A 10 20.96 20.83 -11.79
N ARG A 11 19.69 20.94 -12.21
CA ARG A 11 18.58 20.31 -11.49
C ARG A 11 18.62 18.80 -11.72
N VAL A 12 18.97 18.06 -10.67
CA VAL A 12 18.85 16.60 -10.66
C VAL A 12 17.37 16.24 -10.59
N GLU A 13 16.77 15.84 -11.70
CA GLU A 13 15.50 15.13 -11.68
C GLU A 13 15.78 13.69 -11.25
N GLU A 14 15.43 13.36 -10.01
CA GLU A 14 15.58 12.02 -9.45
C GLU A 14 14.70 11.03 -10.23
N ALA A 15 15.30 10.32 -11.19
CA ALA A 15 14.70 9.17 -11.83
C ALA A 15 14.43 8.09 -10.77
N GLN A 16 13.15 7.73 -10.62
CA GLN A 16 12.70 6.69 -9.68
C GLN A 16 13.43 5.38 -9.97
N SER A 17 14.31 4.97 -9.05
CA SER A 17 15.00 3.68 -9.11
C SER A 17 14.04 2.56 -8.70
N CYS A 18 13.18 2.13 -9.63
CA CYS A 18 12.40 0.91 -9.46
C CYS A 18 13.35 -0.28 -9.64
N LYS A 19 13.87 -0.82 -8.54
CA LYS A 19 14.45 -2.17 -8.53
C LYS A 19 13.30 -3.13 -8.85
N LEU A 20 13.23 -3.61 -10.08
CA LEU A 20 12.34 -4.70 -10.49
C LEU A 20 12.85 -5.98 -9.82
N ASP A 21 12.40 -6.22 -8.58
CA ASP A 21 12.63 -7.48 -7.88
C ASP A 21 11.74 -8.54 -8.56
N ARG A 22 12.36 -9.36 -9.41
CA ARG A 22 11.73 -10.51 -10.05
C ARG A 22 11.42 -11.55 -8.97
N ARG A 23 10.23 -11.52 -8.39
CA ARG A 23 9.69 -12.59 -7.53
C ARG A 23 8.34 -13.00 -8.08
N GLU A 24 8.33 -14.06 -8.87
CA GLU A 24 7.17 -14.50 -9.65
C GLU A 24 6.01 -15.08 -8.82
N ASP A 25 6.11 -15.13 -7.48
CA ASP A 25 5.09 -15.75 -6.60
C ASP A 25 4.34 -14.78 -5.66
N TYR A 26 4.78 -13.51 -5.52
CA TYR A 26 4.10 -12.55 -4.64
C TYR A 26 3.35 -11.51 -5.44
N MET A 27 2.07 -11.31 -5.09
CA MET A 27 1.29 -10.18 -5.61
C MET A 27 1.93 -8.87 -5.13
N THR A 28 1.99 -7.88 -6.01
CA THR A 28 2.45 -6.55 -5.63
C THR A 28 1.45 -5.88 -4.69
N LEU A 29 1.94 -5.00 -3.82
CA LEU A 29 1.03 -4.22 -2.96
C LEU A 29 0.05 -3.36 -3.77
N GLU A 30 0.44 -2.94 -4.98
CA GLU A 30 -0.42 -2.15 -5.87
C GLU A 30 -1.65 -2.94 -6.33
N GLU A 31 -1.43 -4.18 -6.79
CA GLU A 31 -2.48 -5.11 -7.23
C GLU A 31 -3.40 -5.50 -6.08
N LEU A 32 -2.84 -5.70 -4.88
CA LEU A 32 -3.64 -5.98 -3.68
C LEU A 32 -4.56 -4.80 -3.36
N ILE A 33 -4.03 -3.57 -3.39
CA ILE A 33 -4.82 -2.36 -3.13
C ILE A 33 -5.94 -2.25 -4.16
N GLU A 34 -5.62 -2.42 -5.44
CA GLU A 34 -6.59 -2.31 -6.53
C GLU A 34 -7.72 -3.33 -6.41
N SER A 35 -7.37 -4.59 -6.16
CA SER A 35 -8.33 -5.68 -5.98
C SER A 35 -9.28 -5.44 -4.80
N VAL A 36 -8.75 -4.98 -3.66
CA VAL A 36 -9.58 -4.69 -2.47
C VAL A 36 -10.46 -3.45 -2.68
N VAL A 37 -9.96 -2.43 -3.37
CA VAL A 37 -10.69 -1.19 -3.69
C VAL A 37 -11.83 -1.46 -4.67
N GLU A 38 -11.59 -2.25 -5.71
CA GLU A 38 -12.61 -2.69 -6.67
C GLU A 38 -13.68 -3.54 -5.98
N GLN A 39 -13.27 -4.49 -5.14
CA GLN A 39 -14.18 -5.34 -4.35
C GLN A 39 -15.15 -4.52 -3.48
N GLU A 40 -14.67 -3.44 -2.88
CA GLU A 40 -15.47 -2.59 -1.98
C GLU A 40 -16.15 -1.42 -2.70
N GLY A 41 -15.93 -1.26 -4.02
CA GLY A 41 -16.55 -0.22 -4.83
C GLY A 41 -16.14 1.19 -4.44
N ILE A 42 -14.90 1.38 -4.02
CA ILE A 42 -14.34 2.69 -3.66
C ILE A 42 -13.28 3.12 -4.67
N GLU A 43 -12.90 4.40 -4.67
CA GLU A 43 -11.75 4.88 -5.45
C GLU A 43 -10.47 4.80 -4.61
N LYS A 44 -9.35 4.49 -5.25
CA LYS A 44 -8.03 4.43 -4.59
C LYS A 44 -7.65 5.73 -3.89
N GLU A 45 -8.07 6.87 -4.44
CA GLU A 45 -7.86 8.19 -3.84
C GLU A 45 -8.62 8.37 -2.52
N GLU A 46 -9.74 7.66 -2.29
CA GLU A 46 -10.40 7.68 -0.98
C GLU A 46 -9.52 7.03 0.11
N LEU A 47 -8.65 6.07 -0.24
CA LEU A 47 -7.69 5.48 0.70
C LEU A 47 -6.58 6.44 1.11
N LYS A 48 -6.31 7.51 0.35
CA LYS A 48 -5.31 8.52 0.71
C LYS A 48 -5.90 9.65 1.56
N LYS A 49 -7.21 9.89 1.45
CA LYS A 49 -7.88 10.97 2.18
C LYS A 49 -7.78 10.77 3.70
N LYS A 50 -7.23 11.74 4.42
CA LYS A 50 -7.16 11.77 5.90
C LYS A 50 -8.52 11.69 6.63
N LYS A 51 -9.65 11.68 5.90
CA LYS A 51 -10.99 11.61 6.50
C LYS A 51 -11.16 10.31 7.30
N ARG A 52 -11.56 10.45 8.56
CA ARG A 52 -11.86 9.35 9.51
C ARG A 52 -13.21 8.68 9.20
N LYS A 53 -13.50 8.36 7.94
CA LYS A 53 -14.64 7.48 7.63
C LYS A 53 -14.27 6.08 8.13
N LEU A 54 -15.08 5.53 9.05
CA LEU A 54 -14.81 4.21 9.65
C LEU A 54 -14.59 3.13 8.58
N ASN A 55 -15.41 3.14 7.52
CA ASN A 55 -15.29 2.19 6.41
C ASN A 55 -13.91 2.24 5.73
N ILE A 56 -13.39 3.43 5.43
CA ILE A 56 -12.06 3.59 4.81
C ILE A 56 -10.97 3.11 5.76
N SER A 57 -11.09 3.40 7.06
CA SER A 57 -10.13 2.92 8.04
C SER A 57 -10.10 1.39 8.12
N ASP A 58 -11.25 0.74 7.99
CA ASP A 58 -11.33 -0.73 8.03
C ASP A 58 -10.75 -1.36 6.77
N ILE A 59 -10.98 -0.74 5.60
CA ILE A 59 -10.35 -1.18 4.35
C ILE A 59 -8.82 -1.06 4.43
N ARG A 60 -8.28 0.05 4.94
CA ARG A 60 -6.82 0.20 5.15
C ARG A 60 -6.26 -0.88 6.07
N LYS A 61 -6.96 -1.22 7.15
CA LYS A 61 -6.53 -2.30 8.06
C LYS A 61 -6.53 -3.65 7.36
N ALA A 62 -7.56 -3.95 6.57
CA ALA A 62 -7.64 -5.17 5.79
C ALA A 62 -6.48 -5.29 4.80
N ILE A 63 -6.16 -4.22 4.07
CA ILE A 63 -5.01 -4.17 3.15
C ILE A 63 -3.70 -4.43 3.90
N ILE A 64 -3.47 -3.77 5.05
CA ILE A 64 -2.26 -4.00 5.86
C ILE A 64 -2.15 -5.47 6.25
N LYS A 65 -3.25 -6.10 6.69
CA LYS A 65 -3.26 -7.51 7.10
C LYS A 65 -3.04 -8.46 5.93
N LEU A 66 -3.76 -8.27 4.82
CA LEU A 66 -3.57 -9.07 3.61
C LEU A 66 -2.15 -8.93 3.05
N SER A 67 -1.54 -7.75 3.18
CA SER A 67 -0.16 -7.53 2.73
C SER A 67 0.87 -8.33 3.53
N GLU A 68 0.55 -8.78 4.76
CA GLU A 68 1.43 -9.69 5.51
C GLU A 68 1.43 -11.11 4.90
N GLU A 69 0.29 -11.52 4.36
CA GLU A 69 0.07 -12.89 3.86
C GLU A 69 0.38 -13.04 2.37
N LYS A 70 0.13 -11.99 1.59
CA LYS A 70 0.11 -12.05 0.11
C LYS A 70 1.21 -11.24 -0.57
N CYS A 71 1.84 -10.31 0.15
CA CYS A 71 2.85 -9.41 -0.40
C CYS A 71 4.18 -9.53 0.34
N ASN A 72 5.29 -9.41 -0.38
CA ASN A 72 6.60 -9.21 0.25
C ASN A 72 6.92 -7.71 0.28
N VAL A 73 6.35 -6.98 1.25
CA VAL A 73 6.55 -5.54 1.39
C VAL A 73 6.89 -5.14 2.83
N THR A 74 7.66 -4.06 2.94
CA THR A 74 8.04 -3.46 4.22
C THR A 74 6.95 -2.54 4.75
N ASN A 75 6.95 -2.30 6.06
CA ASN A 75 6.03 -1.33 6.68
C ASN A 75 6.17 0.09 6.07
N LYS A 76 7.37 0.44 5.59
CA LYS A 76 7.64 1.73 4.93
C LYS A 76 6.92 1.83 3.58
N GLU A 77 6.95 0.76 2.79
CA GLU A 77 6.26 0.71 1.50
C GLU A 77 4.74 0.77 1.66
N ILE A 78 4.20 0.04 2.64
CA ILE A 78 2.77 0.08 2.99
C ILE A 78 2.37 1.50 3.42
N ALA A 79 3.14 2.11 4.32
CA ALA A 79 2.90 3.46 4.82
C ALA A 79 2.91 4.50 3.68
N TYR A 80 3.88 4.39 2.77
CA TYR A 80 3.99 5.26 1.61
C TYR A 80 2.79 5.13 0.67
N LYS A 81 2.40 3.90 0.31
CA LYS A 81 1.29 3.66 -0.63
C LYS A 81 -0.08 4.04 -0.09
N LEU A 82 -0.29 3.89 1.22
CA LEU A 82 -1.54 4.23 1.90
C LEU A 82 -1.54 5.65 2.50
N GLU A 83 -0.48 6.43 2.29
CA GLU A 83 -0.28 7.78 2.85
C GLU A 83 -0.55 7.87 4.37
N MET A 84 0.01 6.94 5.12
CA MET A 84 -0.22 6.81 6.56
C MET A 84 1.07 6.68 7.34
N ASP A 85 0.97 6.93 8.64
CA ASP A 85 2.10 6.87 9.54
C ASP A 85 2.61 5.42 9.71
N ILE A 86 3.92 5.23 9.58
CA ILE A 86 4.55 3.90 9.70
C ILE A 86 4.33 3.26 11.07
N THR A 87 4.22 4.05 12.13
CA THR A 87 3.89 3.55 13.48
C THR A 87 2.46 3.05 13.55
N LEU A 88 1.53 3.68 12.82
CA LEU A 88 0.15 3.22 12.72
C LEU A 88 0.07 1.90 11.95
N VAL A 89 0.81 1.76 10.85
CA VAL A 89 0.93 0.50 10.12
C VAL A 89 1.45 -0.59 11.05
N SER A 90 2.56 -0.34 11.75
CA SER A 90 3.13 -1.31 12.70
C SER A 90 2.16 -1.67 13.84
N LYS A 91 1.40 -0.70 14.35
CA LYS A 91 0.37 -0.96 15.37
C LYS A 91 -0.72 -1.87 14.84
N ILE A 92 -1.29 -1.56 13.67
CA ILE A 92 -2.33 -2.40 13.04
C ILE A 92 -1.81 -3.82 12.78
N LYS A 93 -0.55 -3.91 12.34
CA LYS A 93 0.12 -5.16 12.06
C LYS A 93 0.27 -6.05 13.31
N ASN A 94 0.71 -5.48 14.43
CA ASN A 94 0.96 -6.26 15.66
C ASN A 94 -0.29 -6.42 16.55
N ASP A 95 -1.33 -5.62 16.37
CA ASP A 95 -2.49 -5.56 17.26
C ASP A 95 -3.75 -6.16 16.62
N ASN A 96 -4.02 -7.42 16.96
CA ASN A 96 -5.20 -8.14 16.46
C ASN A 96 -6.53 -7.61 17.02
N SER A 97 -6.53 -6.78 18.08
CA SER A 97 -7.76 -6.17 18.62
C SER A 97 -8.43 -5.21 17.62
N ARG A 98 -7.70 -4.78 16.59
CA ARG A 98 -8.17 -3.87 15.53
C ARG A 98 -8.91 -4.60 14.41
N MET A 99 -9.00 -5.93 14.48
CA MET A 99 -9.64 -6.78 13.48
C MET A 99 -11.13 -6.94 13.81
N ASN A 100 -11.91 -5.91 13.49
CA ASN A 100 -13.36 -5.94 13.63
C ASN A 100 -14.01 -6.85 12.56
N GLU A 101 -15.30 -7.13 12.72
CA GLU A 101 -16.07 -7.98 11.80
C GLU A 101 -16.02 -7.49 10.34
N LYS A 102 -16.02 -6.17 10.11
CA LYS A 102 -15.91 -5.62 8.76
C LYS A 102 -14.55 -5.90 8.13
N VAL A 103 -13.46 -5.74 8.87
CA VAL A 103 -12.10 -6.07 8.41
C VAL A 103 -12.03 -7.55 8.04
N LYS A 104 -12.54 -8.44 8.90
CA LYS A 104 -12.58 -9.88 8.63
C LYS A 104 -13.37 -10.21 7.36
N ARG A 105 -14.57 -9.62 7.21
CA ARG A 105 -15.41 -9.80 6.02
C ARG A 105 -14.70 -9.37 4.73
N ILE A 106 -13.96 -8.26 4.75
CA ILE A 106 -13.21 -7.78 3.58
C ILE A 106 -12.12 -8.79 3.20
N MET A 107 -11.39 -9.30 4.20
CA MET A 107 -10.33 -10.30 4.00
C MET A 107 -10.88 -11.64 3.50
N GLU A 108 -11.98 -12.13 4.08
CA GLU A 108 -12.64 -13.36 3.66
C GLU A 108 -13.18 -13.25 2.24
N LYS A 109 -13.84 -12.14 1.90
CA LYS A 109 -14.34 -11.88 0.54
C LYS A 109 -13.19 -11.89 -0.48
N TYR A 110 -12.06 -11.27 -0.12
CA TYR A 110 -10.88 -11.25 -0.97
C TYR A 110 -10.32 -12.65 -1.20
N ASN A 111 -10.11 -13.42 -0.12
CA ASN A 111 -9.59 -14.77 -0.22
C ASN A 111 -10.51 -15.69 -1.03
N ASN A 112 -11.83 -15.56 -0.88
CA ASN A 112 -12.81 -16.32 -1.65
C ASN A 112 -12.74 -16.00 -3.16
N LEU A 113 -12.57 -14.71 -3.52
CA LEU A 113 -12.35 -14.30 -4.92
C LEU A 113 -11.07 -14.92 -5.49
N SER A 114 -9.97 -14.89 -4.72
CA SER A 114 -8.70 -15.47 -5.16
C SER A 114 -8.74 -16.99 -5.32
N THR A 115 -9.54 -17.71 -4.53
CA THR A 115 -9.67 -19.18 -4.63
C THR A 115 -10.53 -19.65 -5.80
N CYS A 116 -11.31 -18.79 -6.45
CA CYS A 116 -12.10 -19.15 -7.64
C CYS A 116 -11.29 -19.10 -8.96
N GLN A 117 -9.98 -18.81 -8.89
CA GLN A 117 -9.08 -18.75 -10.05
C GLN A 117 -8.11 -19.95 -10.15
N ALA A 118 -8.36 -21.04 -9.43
CA ALA A 118 -7.56 -22.28 -9.46
C ALA A 118 -8.24 -23.40 -10.25
#